data_AF-A0A7W6TAG8-F1
#
_entry.id   AF-A0A7W6TAG8-F1
#
_cell.length_a   1.000
_cell.length_b   1.000
_cell.length_c   1.000
_cell.angle_alpha   90.00
_cell.angle_beta   90.00
_cell.angle_gamma   90.00
#
_symmetry.space_group_name_H-M   'P 1'
#
loop_
_entity.id
_entity.type
_entity.pdbx_description
1 polymer ?
#
loop_
_entity_poly.entity_id
_entity_poly.type
_entity_poly.pdbx_seq_one_letter_code
_entity_poly.pdbx_strand_id
1 'polypeptide(L)'
;MNRRTVLKAGLVIAATSHAATNAPETPVVPVSVDDFLKAATPAEVARYHTNALLEALSEMRPDLRWAAFTDIDASNVSIQGMVA
;
A
#
# COMPACT_ATOMS: atom_id res chain seq x y z
N MET A 1 44.02 -31.14 -4.88
CA MET A 1 43.07 -30.01 -5.00
C MET A 1 41.79 -30.49 -5.66
N ASN A 2 40.65 -29.97 -5.20
CA ASN A 2 39.30 -29.98 -5.81
C ASN A 2 38.32 -31.16 -5.59
N ARG A 3 37.60 -31.00 -4.47
CA ARG A 3 36.13 -30.85 -4.34
C ARG A 3 35.22 -31.98 -4.84
N ARG A 4 34.89 -32.84 -3.88
CA ARG A 4 33.56 -33.44 -3.67
C ARG A 4 32.43 -32.42 -3.93
N THR A 5 31.36 -32.84 -4.60
CA THR A 5 29.97 -32.81 -4.08
C THR A 5 29.07 -33.53 -5.09
N VAL A 6 28.68 -34.75 -4.75
CA VAL A 6 27.57 -35.46 -5.39
C VAL A 6 26.28 -34.87 -4.80
N LEU A 7 25.50 -34.16 -5.60
CA LEU A 7 24.14 -33.73 -5.26
C LEU A 7 23.22 -34.96 -5.25
N LYS A 8 23.38 -35.80 -4.22
CA LYS A 8 22.44 -36.84 -3.79
C LYS A 8 21.49 -36.20 -2.79
N ALA A 9 20.53 -35.42 -3.30
CA ALA A 9 19.35 -35.05 -2.55
C ALA A 9 18.25 -34.81 -3.57
N GLY A 10 17.60 -35.91 -3.96
CA GLY A 10 16.33 -35.86 -4.66
C GLY A 10 15.33 -35.14 -3.77
N LEU A 11 15.19 -33.84 -3.98
CA LEU A 11 14.03 -33.10 -3.51
C LEU A 11 12.90 -33.43 -4.48
N VAL A 12 12.22 -34.54 -4.20
CA VAL A 12 10.87 -34.73 -4.70
C VAL A 12 10.04 -33.70 -3.94
N ILE A 13 9.78 -32.56 -4.58
CA ILE A 13 8.74 -31.65 -4.12
C ILE A 13 7.45 -32.44 -4.30
N ALA A 14 6.99 -33.09 -3.24
CA ALA A 14 5.63 -33.58 -3.16
C ALA A 14 4.75 -32.35 -3.36
N ALA A 15 4.15 -32.24 -4.55
CA ALA A 15 3.10 -31.29 -4.83
C ALA A 15 1.91 -31.70 -3.95
N THR A 16 1.93 -31.29 -2.68
CA THR A 16 0.74 -31.29 -1.86
C THR A 16 -0.15 -30.23 -2.48
N SER A 17 -1.21 -30.69 -3.12
CA SER A 17 -2.36 -29.87 -3.46
C SER A 17 -2.77 -29.16 -2.18
N HIS A 18 -2.32 -27.92 -2.02
CA HIS A 18 -2.85 -27.03 -0.99
C HIS A 18 -4.31 -26.83 -1.40
N ALA A 19 -5.18 -27.64 -0.84
CA ALA A 19 -6.60 -27.32 -0.77
C ALA A 19 -6.64 -25.91 -0.20
N ALA A 20 -7.09 -24.95 -1.01
CA ALA A 20 -7.33 -23.60 -0.56
C ALA A 20 -8.35 -23.71 0.57
N THR A 21 -7.87 -23.68 1.81
CA THR A 21 -8.70 -23.42 2.97
C THR A 21 -9.38 -22.09 2.67
N ASN A 22 -10.70 -22.11 2.51
CA ASN A 22 -11.50 -20.90 2.50
C ASN A 22 -11.09 -20.11 3.75
N ALA A 23 -10.40 -18.99 3.53
CA ALA A 23 -10.07 -18.07 4.61
C ALA A 23 -11.40 -17.68 5.27
N PRO A 24 -11.49 -17.63 6.60
CA PRO A 24 -12.69 -17.13 7.27
C PRO A 24 -12.95 -15.72 6.74
N GLU A 25 -14.14 -15.52 6.16
CA GLU A 25 -14.62 -14.21 5.75
C GLU A 25 -14.57 -13.32 6.98
N THR A 26 -13.56 -12.44 7.03
CA THR A 26 -13.45 -11.48 8.11
C THR A 26 -14.65 -10.56 7.94
N PRO A 27 -15.52 -10.42 8.96
CA PRO A 27 -16.67 -9.52 8.83
C PRO A 27 -16.14 -8.14 8.46
N VAL A 28 -16.53 -7.67 7.28
CA VAL A 28 -16.21 -6.31 6.82
C VAL A 28 -17.03 -5.37 7.68
N VAL A 29 -16.45 -4.94 8.80
CA VAL A 29 -17.06 -3.90 9.63
C VAL A 29 -17.01 -2.62 8.80
N PRO A 30 -18.16 -2.01 8.46
CA PRO A 30 -18.16 -0.75 7.75
C PRO A 30 -17.48 0.30 8.63
N VAL A 31 -16.35 0.83 8.17
CA VAL A 31 -15.62 1.90 8.88
C VAL A 31 -16.15 3.23 8.37
N SER A 32 -16.70 4.04 9.27
CA SER A 32 -17.07 5.42 8.97
C SER A 32 -15.83 6.29 8.85
N VAL A 33 -15.76 7.13 7.82
CA VAL A 33 -14.69 8.13 7.66
C VAL A 33 -14.66 9.09 8.86
N ASP A 34 -15.83 9.48 9.37
CA ASP A 34 -15.90 10.37 10.53
C ASP A 34 -15.30 9.74 11.78
N ASP A 35 -15.50 8.43 11.97
CA ASP A 35 -14.95 7.70 13.11
C ASP A 35 -13.44 7.50 12.97
N PHE A 36 -12.95 7.27 11.74
CA PHE A 36 -11.53 7.27 11.43
C PHE A 36 -10.89 8.63 11.75
N LEU A 37 -11.44 9.73 11.24
CA LEU A 37 -10.87 11.07 11.41
C LEU A 37 -10.86 11.53 12.88
N LYS A 38 -11.81 11.07 13.70
CA LYS A 38 -11.82 11.33 15.15
C LYS A 38 -10.72 10.60 15.90
N ALA A 39 -10.37 9.39 15.47
CA ALA A 39 -9.36 8.55 16.12
C ALA A 39 -7.95 8.74 15.55
N ALA A 40 -7.85 9.32 14.35
CA ALA A 40 -6.61 9.51 13.62
C ALA A 40 -5.68 10.54 14.29
N THR A 41 -4.38 10.30 14.17
CA THR A 41 -3.37 11.30 14.50
C THR A 41 -3.42 12.49 13.52
N PRO A 42 -2.92 13.67 13.90
CA PRO A 42 -2.86 14.81 12.99
C PRO A 42 -2.14 14.50 11.67
N ALA A 43 -1.08 13.68 11.71
CA ALA A 43 -0.34 13.26 10.53
C ALA A 43 -1.19 12.37 9.59
N GLU A 44 -1.99 11.47 10.15
CA GLU A 44 -2.89 10.60 9.38
C GLU A 44 -4.03 11.41 8.74
N VAL A 45 -4.58 12.39 9.46
CA VAL A 45 -5.57 13.33 8.94
C VAL A 45 -4.98 14.14 7.77
N ALA A 46 -3.79 14.69 7.94
CA ALA A 46 -3.10 15.43 6.87
C ALA A 46 -2.86 14.54 5.64
N ARG A 47 -2.44 13.28 5.84
CA ARG A 47 -2.24 12.33 4.74
C ARG A 47 -3.54 11.97 4.03
N TYR A 48 -4.62 11.77 4.76
CA TYR A 48 -5.95 11.50 4.19
C TYR A 48 -6.40 12.63 3.27
N HIS A 49 -6.37 13.88 3.75
CA HIS A 49 -6.77 15.03 2.94
C HIS A 49 -5.86 15.26 1.74
N THR A 50 -4.55 15.07 1.91
CA THR A 50 -3.58 15.20 0.82
C THR A 50 -3.87 14.19 -0.29
N ASN A 51 -4.14 12.94 0.07
CA ASN A 51 -4.48 11.90 -0.91
C ASN A 51 -5.80 12.19 -1.63
N ALA A 52 -6.84 12.62 -0.90
CA ALA A 52 -8.11 13.00 -1.49
C ALA A 52 -7.95 14.16 -2.50
N LEU A 53 -7.08 15.13 -2.20
CA LEU A 53 -6.78 16.23 -3.11
C LEU A 53 -5.99 15.79 -4.35
N LEU A 54 -5.03 14.88 -4.20
CA LEU A 54 -4.29 14.29 -5.32
C LEU A 54 -5.22 13.51 -6.26
N GLU A 55 -6.19 12.79 -5.71
CA GLU A 55 -7.19 12.04 -6.49
C GLU A 55 -8.06 13.01 -7.31
N ALA A 56 -8.60 14.05 -6.67
CA ALA A 56 -9.37 15.08 -7.36
C ALA A 56 -8.55 15.81 -8.45
N LEU A 57 -7.28 16.12 -8.18
CA LEU A 57 -6.38 16.74 -9.16
C LEU A 57 -6.10 15.82 -10.36
N SER A 58 -5.94 14.53 -10.10
CA SER A 58 -5.72 13.52 -11.15
C SER A 58 -6.96 13.38 -12.05
N GLU A 59 -8.17 13.52 -11.48
CA GLU A 59 -9.41 13.52 -12.25
C GLU A 59 -9.57 14.79 -13.10
N MET A 60 -9.24 15.97 -12.53
CA MET A 60 -9.33 17.26 -13.26
C MET A 60 -8.27 17.41 -14.34
N ARG A 61 -7.08 16.85 -14.14
CA ARG A 61 -5.90 16.98 -15.02
C ARG A 61 -5.21 15.61 -15.16
N PRO A 62 -5.80 14.71 -15.96
CA PRO A 62 -5.26 13.37 -16.17
C PRO A 62 -3.98 13.37 -17.02
N ASP A 63 -3.67 14.50 -17.67
CA ASP A 63 -2.43 14.74 -18.42
C ASP A 63 -1.20 14.95 -17.53
N LEU A 64 -1.40 15.18 -16.23
CA LEU A 64 -0.35 15.41 -15.25
C LEU A 64 -0.26 14.27 -14.26
N ARG A 65 0.96 13.95 -13.84
CA ARG A 65 1.25 13.12 -12.66
C ARG A 65 1.42 14.02 -11.46
N TRP A 66 0.63 13.75 -10.43
CA TRP A 66 0.65 14.55 -9.19
C TRP A 66 1.48 13.86 -8.11
N ALA A 67 2.29 14.64 -7.40
CA ALA A 67 3.03 14.19 -6.23
C ALA A 67 2.82 15.17 -5.07
N ALA A 68 2.62 14.63 -3.88
CA ALA A 68 2.58 15.42 -2.66
C ALA A 68 3.84 15.17 -1.82
N PHE A 69 4.39 16.26 -1.30
CA PHE A 69 5.49 16.26 -0.36
C PHE A 69 4.98 16.81 0.95
N THR A 70 5.11 16.02 2.01
CA THR A 70 4.74 16.41 3.37
C THR A 70 6.01 16.47 4.19
N ASP A 71 6.21 17.56 4.92
CA ASP A 71 7.34 17.69 5.83
C ASP A 71 7.19 16.71 7.02
N ILE A 72 8.28 16.41 7.72
CA ILE A 72 8.35 15.33 8.74
C ILE A 72 7.33 15.56 9.89
N ASP A 73 7.01 16.81 10.17
CA ASP A 73 6.07 17.28 11.18
C ASP A 73 4.65 17.52 10.64
N ALA A 74 4.38 17.21 9.36
CA ALA A 74 3.11 17.42 8.67
C ALA A 74 2.57 18.85 8.74
N SER A 75 3.42 19.83 9.06
CA SER A 75 3.07 21.24 9.17
C SER A 75 2.92 21.91 7.80
N ASN A 76 3.62 21.39 6.80
CA ASN A 76 3.62 21.88 5.43
C ASN A 76 3.35 20.73 4.43
N VAL A 77 2.39 20.96 3.53
CA VAL A 77 2.08 20.08 2.40
C VAL A 77 2.28 20.86 1.11
N SER A 78 3.08 20.32 0.19
CA SER A 78 3.30 20.86 -1.15
C SER A 78 2.84 19.87 -2.20
N ILE A 79 2.07 20.31 -3.19
CA ILE A 79 1.57 19.47 -4.28
C ILE A 79 2.14 19.99 -5.59
N GLN A 80 2.75 19.10 -6.36
CA GLN A 80 3.33 19.41 -7.67
C GLN A 80 2.73 18.51 -8.74
N GLY A 81 2.36 19.11 -9.87
CA GLY A 81 1.97 18.41 -11.09
C GLY A 81 3.14 18.39 -12.07
N MET A 82 3.50 17.22 -12.57
CA MET A 82 4.51 17.04 -13.61
C MET A 82 3.84 16.51 -14.86
N VAL A 83 4.27 16.97 -16.03
CA VAL A 83 3.78 16.40 -17.30
C VAL A 83 4.25 14.95 -17.40
N ALA A 84 3.32 14.05 -17.70
CA ALA A 84 3.54 12.62 -17.75
C ALA A 84 4.49 12.17 -18.87
#